data_AF-A0A7S0B6P8-F1
#
_entry.id   AF-A0A7S0B6P8-F1
#
_cell.length_a   1.000
_cell.length_b   1.000
_cell.length_c   1.000
_cell.angle_alpha   90.00
_cell.angle_beta   90.00
_cell.angle_gamma   90.00
#
_symmetry.space_group_name_H-M   'P 1'
#
loop_
_entity.id
_entity.type
_entity.pdbx_description
1 polymer ?
#
loop_
_entity_poly.entity_id
_entity_poly.type
_entity_poly.pdbx_seq_one_letter_code
_entity_poly.pdbx_strand_id
1 'polypeptide(L)'
;MAVPRLGVYVGKALNVTCQGDNITYEVVLLDRQRSTVQMIPQLSYFKGGQPPWQVEGTWESEDGEVVIGVTKQDITGPRKDTDLKLTIGADGALIFRDTPCTWKSPPPEADPLKAKQEEIARSSAEAQAKQAELEAKREELQRQHEEQEAARRAQEEELRRLREELEQQRQRQAAEAAKAEEERARLAAEAEEQRVLRERQQQELNALMRAKEEVQSTREALAAQQSLVEAKRLEVENSRAASEEERAAKLAEVQTQQAELQRLQQEVERQRIEEERLRQAQDETFKLMDQELKERADHLVQAEQGLSQERQQIMKSRRSLGMVQAHVVSMLDEADKHLGLANGQAHISLDASDEPEAELDAEEEDMRSPGGADVWNMDWSSVAGKQQEVPPAEGPASVA
;
A
#
# COMPACT_ATOMS: atom_id res chain seq x y z
N MET A 1 -58.14 101.90 58.89
CA MET A 1 -57.00 101.24 59.55
C MET A 1 -55.78 102.13 59.35
N ALA A 2 -54.85 102.18 60.30
CA ALA A 2 -53.57 102.83 60.08
C ALA A 2 -52.65 101.90 59.27
N VAL A 3 -51.94 102.42 58.28
CA VAL A 3 -50.98 101.66 57.46
C VAL A 3 -49.57 101.93 58.00
N PRO A 4 -48.75 100.90 58.26
CA PRO A 4 -47.39 101.10 58.74
C PRO A 4 -46.56 101.81 57.66
N ARG A 5 -45.84 102.86 58.04
CA ARG A 5 -44.90 103.54 57.13
C ARG A 5 -43.62 102.73 57.00
N LEU A 6 -43.01 102.72 55.82
CA LEU A 6 -41.64 102.23 55.69
C LEU A 6 -40.67 103.15 56.45
N GLY A 7 -39.61 102.57 57.02
CA GLY A 7 -38.58 103.31 57.74
C GLY A 7 -38.17 102.67 59.07
N VAL A 8 -37.41 103.44 59.83
CA VAL A 8 -36.84 103.06 61.12
C VAL A 8 -37.74 103.55 62.24
N TYR A 9 -38.24 102.64 63.07
CA TYR A 9 -38.96 102.91 64.31
C TYR A 9 -38.06 102.62 65.50
N VAL A 10 -38.06 103.51 66.50
CA VAL A 10 -37.22 103.35 67.71
C VAL A 10 -38.08 103.47 68.96
N GLY A 11 -38.13 102.38 69.73
CA GLY A 11 -38.75 102.32 71.06
C GLY A 11 -37.71 102.24 72.16
N LYS A 12 -38.05 102.73 73.36
CA LYS A 12 -37.20 102.64 74.55
C LYS A 12 -37.98 102.05 75.72
N ALA A 13 -37.70 100.80 76.04
CA ALA A 13 -38.21 100.11 77.21
C ALA A 13 -37.29 100.40 78.41
N LEU A 14 -37.87 100.58 79.60
CA LEU A 14 -37.13 100.90 80.83
C LEU A 14 -37.20 99.73 81.82
N ASN A 15 -36.06 99.40 82.45
CA ASN A 15 -35.94 98.35 83.47
C ASN A 15 -36.45 96.95 83.04
N VAL A 16 -36.13 96.50 81.82
CA VAL A 16 -36.76 95.30 81.23
C VAL A 16 -36.40 94.00 81.94
N THR A 17 -35.16 93.89 82.45
CA THR A 17 -34.72 92.72 83.25
C THR A 17 -34.40 93.07 84.70
N CYS A 18 -33.80 94.23 84.91
CA CYS A 18 -33.38 94.72 86.21
C CYS A 18 -33.39 96.25 86.22
N GLN A 19 -33.30 96.84 87.42
CA GLN A 19 -33.33 98.29 87.60
C GLN A 19 -32.10 98.93 86.93
N GLY A 20 -32.34 99.74 85.89
CA GLY A 20 -31.31 100.36 85.05
C GLY A 20 -31.06 99.68 83.70
N ASP A 21 -31.59 98.48 83.45
CA ASP A 21 -31.52 97.86 82.12
C ASP A 21 -32.58 98.45 81.17
N ASN A 22 -32.20 99.56 80.53
CA ASN A 22 -32.98 100.21 79.50
C ASN A 22 -32.64 99.60 78.14
N ILE A 23 -33.67 99.14 77.41
CA ILE A 23 -33.50 98.49 76.12
C ILE A 23 -34.06 99.39 75.02
N THR A 24 -33.28 99.59 73.97
CA THR A 24 -33.73 100.28 72.75
C THR A 24 -34.08 99.24 71.70
N TYR A 25 -35.33 99.23 71.24
CA TYR A 25 -35.76 98.41 70.12
C TYR A 25 -35.70 99.25 68.84
N GLU A 26 -34.98 98.79 67.82
CA GLU A 26 -34.94 99.41 66.49
C GLU A 26 -35.57 98.44 65.48
N VAL A 27 -36.72 98.84 64.93
CA VAL A 27 -37.52 98.06 63.97
C VAL A 27 -37.45 98.79 62.64
N VAL A 28 -36.83 98.17 61.63
CA VAL A 28 -36.73 98.72 60.27
C VAL A 28 -37.71 97.98 59.38
N LEU A 29 -38.68 98.68 58.81
CA LEU A 29 -39.56 98.18 57.75
C LEU A 29 -39.04 98.67 56.40
N LEU A 30 -38.61 97.74 55.56
CA LEU A 30 -38.11 97.98 54.21
C LEU A 30 -39.17 97.59 53.17
N ASP A 31 -38.96 98.03 51.94
CA ASP A 31 -39.72 97.60 50.76
C ASP A 31 -39.60 96.07 50.53
N ARG A 32 -40.50 95.52 49.70
CA ARG A 32 -40.60 94.09 49.36
C ARG A 32 -40.77 93.19 50.58
N GLN A 33 -41.59 93.64 51.53
CA GLN A 33 -41.90 92.93 52.78
C GLN A 33 -40.66 92.60 53.63
N ARG A 34 -39.48 93.22 53.44
CA ARG A 34 -38.30 92.91 54.26
C ARG A 34 -38.29 93.75 55.54
N SER A 35 -37.89 93.15 56.65
CA SER A 35 -37.72 93.86 57.92
C SER A 35 -36.50 93.40 58.71
N THR A 36 -36.02 94.25 59.61
CA THR A 36 -35.02 93.88 60.61
C THR A 36 -35.43 94.38 61.98
N VAL A 37 -35.40 93.51 62.99
CA VAL A 37 -35.65 93.88 64.39
C VAL A 37 -34.36 93.71 65.17
N GLN A 38 -33.88 94.79 65.77
CA GLN A 38 -32.68 94.82 66.58
C GLN A 38 -33.01 95.23 68.02
N MET A 39 -32.37 94.56 68.97
CA MET A 39 -32.41 94.90 70.38
C MET A 39 -31.05 95.42 70.84
N ILE A 40 -31.01 96.65 71.32
CA ILE A 40 -29.82 97.36 71.78
C ILE A 40 -30.00 97.69 73.28
N PRO A 41 -29.54 96.82 74.20
CA PRO A 41 -29.53 97.09 75.63
C PRO A 41 -28.47 98.15 75.97
N GLN A 42 -28.82 99.11 76.82
CA GLN A 42 -27.91 100.16 77.29
C GLN A 42 -26.97 99.63 78.41
N LEU A 43 -27.41 98.61 79.15
CA LEU A 43 -26.59 97.92 80.13
C LEU A 43 -25.82 96.78 79.45
N SER A 44 -24.51 96.74 79.64
CA SER A 44 -23.68 95.64 79.11
C SER A 44 -24.05 94.31 79.75
N TYR A 45 -24.01 93.22 78.98
CA TYR A 45 -24.22 91.84 79.45
C TYR A 45 -23.36 91.50 80.69
N PHE A 46 -22.10 91.94 80.72
CA PHE A 46 -21.20 91.75 81.87
C PHE A 46 -21.60 92.51 83.15
N LYS A 47 -22.62 93.38 83.08
CA LYS A 47 -23.22 94.10 84.21
C LYS A 47 -24.65 93.65 84.52
N GLY A 48 -25.10 92.54 83.92
CA GLY A 48 -26.45 91.98 84.14
C GLY A 48 -27.52 92.43 83.14
N GLY A 49 -27.17 93.22 82.12
CA GLY A 49 -28.09 93.53 81.01
C GLY A 49 -28.29 92.32 80.08
N GLN A 50 -29.27 92.40 79.17
CA GLN A 50 -29.43 91.38 78.14
C GLN A 50 -28.27 91.39 77.12
N PRO A 51 -28.00 90.28 76.41
CA PRO A 51 -27.16 90.33 75.22
C PRO A 51 -27.93 91.03 74.07
N PRO A 52 -27.29 91.86 73.24
CA PRO A 52 -27.91 92.37 72.02
C PRO A 52 -28.26 91.23 71.06
N TRP A 53 -29.21 91.47 70.16
CA TRP A 53 -29.52 90.59 69.03
C TRP A 53 -30.11 91.37 67.85
N GLN A 54 -29.98 90.79 66.65
CA GLN A 54 -30.56 91.31 65.41
C GLN A 54 -31.13 90.16 64.58
N VAL A 55 -32.43 90.22 64.25
CA VAL A 55 -33.08 89.27 63.33
C VAL A 55 -33.50 89.96 62.02
N GLU A 56 -33.36 89.26 60.90
CA GLU A 56 -33.97 89.66 59.63
C GLU A 56 -35.23 88.83 59.37
N GLY A 57 -36.29 89.47 58.90
CA GLY A 57 -37.59 88.83 58.68
C GLY A 57 -38.31 89.31 57.43
N THR A 58 -39.41 88.63 57.13
CA THR A 58 -40.46 89.13 56.23
C THR A 58 -41.62 89.66 57.06
N TRP A 59 -42.14 90.83 56.70
CA TRP A 59 -43.24 91.49 57.40
C TRP A 59 -44.50 91.56 56.53
N GLU A 60 -45.63 91.27 57.16
CA GLU A 60 -46.97 91.45 56.59
C GLU A 60 -47.81 92.28 57.56
N SER A 61 -48.95 92.82 57.12
CA SER A 61 -49.86 93.56 57.99
C SER A 61 -51.26 92.98 57.89
N GLU A 62 -51.77 92.55 59.05
CA GLU A 62 -53.01 91.79 59.21
C GLU A 62 -53.81 92.44 60.34
N ASP A 63 -55.06 92.83 60.06
CA ASP A 63 -56.04 93.42 61.00
C ASP A 63 -55.57 94.59 61.90
N GLY A 64 -54.49 95.29 61.53
CA GLY A 64 -53.91 96.39 62.30
C GLY A 64 -52.70 96.02 63.16
N GLU A 65 -52.24 94.78 63.05
CA GLU A 65 -50.90 94.36 63.46
C GLU A 65 -49.92 94.40 62.28
N VAL A 66 -48.63 94.45 62.60
CA VAL A 66 -47.52 94.06 61.73
C VAL A 66 -46.97 92.75 62.27
N VAL A 67 -46.93 91.71 61.44
CA VAL A 67 -46.44 90.38 61.79
C VAL A 67 -45.11 90.18 61.07
N ILE A 68 -44.03 89.98 61.83
CA ILE A 68 -42.68 89.75 61.28
C ILE A 68 -42.28 88.29 61.51
N GLY A 69 -42.31 87.49 60.45
CA GLY A 69 -41.78 86.13 60.44
C GLY A 69 -40.26 86.14 60.29
N VAL A 70 -39.54 85.48 61.19
CA VAL A 70 -38.08 85.52 61.25
C VAL A 70 -37.46 84.62 60.17
N THR A 71 -36.68 85.21 59.26
CA THR A 71 -36.00 84.48 58.16
C THR A 71 -34.55 84.15 58.49
N LYS A 72 -33.85 85.06 59.18
CA LYS A 72 -32.52 84.86 59.76
C LYS A 72 -32.61 85.14 61.26
N GLN A 73 -32.48 84.08 62.06
CA GLN A 73 -32.44 84.17 63.52
C GLN A 73 -31.03 84.51 64.02
N ASP A 74 -30.96 85.18 65.17
CA ASP A 74 -29.72 85.37 65.92
C ASP A 74 -29.52 84.20 66.93
N ILE A 75 -28.32 84.07 67.49
CA ILE A 75 -27.99 83.09 68.52
C ILE A 75 -28.85 83.32 69.78
N THR A 76 -28.94 84.57 70.20
CA THR A 76 -29.60 85.06 71.43
C THR A 76 -31.00 85.65 71.20
N GLY A 77 -31.40 85.85 69.94
CA GLY A 77 -32.67 86.48 69.57
C GLY A 77 -33.85 85.51 69.41
N PRO A 78 -35.01 86.02 68.95
CA PRO A 78 -36.16 85.22 68.55
C PRO A 78 -35.79 84.13 67.54
N ARG A 79 -36.46 82.98 67.61
CA ARG A 79 -36.24 81.84 66.71
C ARG A 79 -36.97 82.04 65.39
N LYS A 80 -36.53 81.30 64.37
CA LYS A 80 -37.10 81.34 63.02
C LYS A 80 -38.63 81.17 63.02
N ASP A 81 -39.13 80.24 63.84
CA ASP A 81 -40.54 79.86 63.92
C ASP A 81 -41.30 80.69 64.98
N THR A 82 -40.87 81.95 65.21
CA THR A 82 -41.47 82.87 66.19
C THR A 82 -41.81 84.20 65.53
N ASP A 83 -43.09 84.37 65.19
CA ASP A 83 -43.59 85.61 64.61
C ASP A 83 -43.59 86.75 65.65
N LEU A 84 -43.00 87.88 65.28
CA LEU A 84 -43.00 89.09 66.10
C LEU A 84 -44.19 89.97 65.71
N LYS A 85 -45.19 90.04 66.58
CA LYS A 85 -46.35 90.91 66.45
C LYS A 85 -46.05 92.32 66.98
N LEU A 86 -46.43 93.35 66.22
CA LEU A 86 -46.41 94.75 66.63
C LEU A 86 -47.79 95.36 66.36
N THR A 87 -48.44 95.93 67.36
CA THR A 87 -49.75 96.59 67.17
C THR A 87 -49.54 98.03 66.69
N ILE A 88 -50.35 98.49 65.72
CA ILE A 88 -50.22 99.83 65.15
C ILE A 88 -51.02 100.83 66.01
N GLY A 89 -50.31 101.80 66.60
CA GLY A 89 -50.90 102.89 67.39
C GLY A 89 -51.71 103.87 66.55
N ALA A 90 -52.61 104.61 67.19
CA ALA A 90 -53.47 105.61 66.53
C ALA A 90 -52.68 106.82 65.93
N ASP A 91 -51.46 107.03 66.40
CA ASP A 91 -50.47 107.99 65.89
C ASP A 91 -49.59 107.43 64.75
N GLY A 92 -49.69 106.12 64.47
CA GLY A 92 -48.82 105.40 63.55
C GLY A 92 -47.48 104.94 64.14
N ALA A 93 -47.30 104.98 65.47
CA ALA A 93 -46.21 104.26 66.13
C ALA A 93 -46.46 102.74 66.11
N LEU A 94 -45.39 101.95 66.21
CA LEU A 94 -45.49 100.49 66.33
C LEU A 94 -45.24 100.10 67.79
N ILE A 95 -46.17 99.42 68.43
CA ILE A 95 -46.01 98.96 69.81
C ILE A 95 -45.44 97.54 69.79
N PHE A 96 -44.22 97.37 70.28
CA PHE A 96 -43.55 96.08 70.39
C PHE A 96 -43.28 95.79 71.87
N ARG A 97 -43.82 94.69 72.40
CA ARG A 97 -43.72 94.32 73.83
C ARG A 97 -44.04 95.51 74.75
N ASP A 98 -45.26 96.04 74.59
CA ASP A 98 -45.81 97.20 75.31
C ASP A 98 -44.99 98.50 75.19
N THR A 99 -43.96 98.52 74.34
CA THR A 99 -43.06 99.66 74.14
C THR A 99 -43.42 100.38 72.83
N PRO A 100 -43.85 101.66 72.89
CA PRO A 100 -44.13 102.43 71.68
C PRO A 100 -42.82 102.78 70.96
N CYS A 101 -42.67 102.30 69.73
CA CYS A 101 -41.57 102.60 68.83
C CYS A 101 -42.01 103.71 67.86
N THR A 102 -41.42 104.89 67.97
CA THR A 102 -41.77 106.04 67.13
C THR A 102 -40.95 106.06 65.84
N TRP A 103 -41.58 106.44 64.73
CA TRP A 103 -40.90 106.58 63.44
C TRP A 103 -39.85 107.71 63.51
N LYS A 104 -38.60 107.39 63.15
CA LYS A 104 -37.41 108.23 63.32
C LYS A 104 -36.84 108.73 61.99
N SER A 105 -36.83 107.88 60.96
CA SER A 105 -36.26 108.18 59.65
C SER A 105 -36.84 107.26 58.57
N PRO A 106 -36.82 107.67 57.28
CA PRO A 106 -37.13 106.77 56.17
C PRO A 106 -36.14 105.59 56.10
N PRO A 107 -36.42 104.56 55.26
CA PRO A 107 -35.48 103.48 55.01
C PRO A 107 -34.13 104.03 54.51
N PRO A 108 -32.99 103.41 54.88
CA PRO A 108 -31.74 103.69 54.19
C PRO A 108 -31.86 103.26 52.72
N GLU A 109 -31.52 104.15 51.79
CA GLU A 109 -31.49 103.82 50.35
C GLU A 109 -30.45 102.72 50.11
N ALA A 110 -30.84 101.67 49.39
CA ALA A 110 -29.96 100.54 49.11
C ALA A 110 -28.93 100.92 48.03
N ASP A 111 -27.63 100.87 48.36
CA ASP A 111 -26.52 101.17 47.45
C ASP A 111 -26.72 100.53 46.05
N PRO A 112 -27.01 101.30 44.99
CA PRO A 112 -27.30 100.74 43.67
C PRO A 112 -26.06 100.10 43.02
N LEU A 113 -24.87 100.34 43.59
CA LEU A 113 -23.61 99.69 43.20
C LEU A 113 -23.52 98.24 43.71
N LYS A 114 -23.97 97.95 44.94
CA LYS A 114 -23.92 96.59 45.51
C LYS A 114 -24.85 95.63 44.79
N ALA A 115 -26.09 96.07 44.53
CA ALA A 115 -27.07 95.28 43.78
C ALA A 115 -26.55 94.88 42.39
N LYS A 116 -25.90 95.81 41.66
CA LYS A 116 -25.28 95.52 40.36
C LYS A 116 -24.06 94.60 40.46
N GLN A 117 -23.27 94.71 41.52
CA GLN A 117 -22.13 93.80 41.75
C GLN A 117 -22.61 92.37 42.03
N GLU A 118 -23.65 92.19 42.84
CA GLU A 118 -24.27 90.88 43.10
C GLU A 118 -24.93 90.30 41.83
N GLU A 119 -25.60 91.12 41.03
CA GLU A 119 -26.20 90.71 39.75
C GLU A 119 -25.14 90.26 38.73
N ILE A 120 -24.04 91.01 38.58
CA ILE A 120 -22.91 90.65 37.71
C ILE A 120 -22.23 89.37 38.21
N ALA A 121 -22.01 89.22 39.53
CA ALA A 121 -21.41 88.03 40.11
C ALA A 121 -22.30 86.77 39.95
N ARG A 122 -23.62 86.93 40.03
CA ARG A 122 -24.57 85.85 39.78
C ARG A 122 -24.59 85.44 38.30
N SER A 123 -24.59 86.42 37.40
CA SER A 123 -24.55 86.19 35.95
C SER A 123 -23.25 85.53 35.49
N SER A 124 -22.10 85.92 36.05
CA SER A 124 -20.82 85.28 35.73
C SER A 124 -20.70 83.86 36.28
N ALA A 125 -21.18 83.61 37.51
CA ALA A 125 -21.26 82.26 38.07
C ALA A 125 -22.17 81.34 37.25
N GLU A 126 -23.33 81.83 36.79
CA GLU A 126 -24.24 81.06 35.94
C GLU A 126 -23.64 80.78 34.54
N ALA A 127 -22.89 81.74 33.97
CA ALA A 127 -22.16 81.54 32.73
C ALA A 127 -21.04 80.49 32.86
N GLN A 128 -20.27 80.55 33.95
CA GLN A 128 -19.21 79.57 34.26
C GLN A 128 -19.79 78.17 34.47
N ALA A 129 -20.91 78.04 35.20
CA ALA A 129 -21.60 76.76 35.38
C ALA A 129 -22.05 76.14 34.04
N LYS A 130 -22.60 76.96 33.13
CA LYS A 130 -23.00 76.50 31.79
C LYS A 130 -21.81 76.14 30.90
N GLN A 131 -20.68 76.82 31.04
CA GLN A 131 -19.44 76.45 30.33
C GLN A 131 -18.92 75.08 30.82
N ALA A 132 -18.83 74.88 32.14
CA ALA A 132 -18.42 73.59 32.72
C ALA A 132 -19.38 72.44 32.35
N GLU A 133 -20.69 72.68 32.29
CA GLU A 133 -21.67 71.69 31.85
C GLU A 133 -21.49 71.31 30.36
N LEU A 134 -21.18 72.29 29.51
CA LEU A 134 -20.91 72.06 28.08
C LEU A 134 -19.58 71.35 27.84
N GLU A 135 -18.56 71.60 28.67
CA GLU A 135 -17.27 70.91 28.62
C GLU A 135 -17.41 69.46 29.10
N ALA A 136 -18.11 69.21 30.22
CA ALA A 136 -18.42 67.86 30.69
C ALA A 136 -19.20 67.04 29.64
N LYS A 137 -20.20 67.64 28.97
CA LYS A 137 -20.95 66.99 27.88
C LYS A 137 -20.09 66.71 26.64
N ARG A 138 -19.06 67.53 26.38
CA ARG A 138 -18.09 67.26 25.29
C ARG A 138 -17.17 66.10 25.65
N GLU A 139 -16.66 66.04 26.88
CA GLU A 139 -15.88 64.89 27.35
C GLU A 139 -16.70 63.59 27.31
N GLU A 140 -17.97 63.63 27.73
CA GLU A 140 -18.86 62.47 27.70
C GLU A 140 -19.07 61.96 26.26
N LEU A 141 -19.40 62.85 25.32
CA LEU A 141 -19.55 62.50 23.91
C LEU A 141 -18.23 62.01 23.28
N GLN A 142 -17.09 62.58 23.66
CA GLN A 142 -15.78 62.11 23.20
C GLN A 142 -15.50 60.70 23.72
N ARG A 143 -15.75 60.41 25.01
CA ARG A 143 -15.59 59.05 25.57
C ARG A 143 -16.50 58.03 24.89
N GLN A 144 -17.77 58.40 24.62
CA GLN A 144 -18.69 57.55 23.86
C GLN A 144 -18.20 57.27 22.43
N HIS A 145 -17.57 58.26 21.77
CA HIS A 145 -16.97 58.07 20.44
C HIS A 145 -15.71 57.20 20.48
N GLU A 146 -14.83 57.40 21.47
CA GLU A 146 -13.63 56.58 21.68
C GLU A 146 -13.99 55.13 22.04
N GLU A 147 -15.03 54.91 22.85
CA GLU A 147 -15.58 53.58 23.17
C GLU A 147 -16.20 52.91 21.93
N GLN A 148 -16.97 53.63 21.10
CA GLN A 148 -17.50 53.11 19.85
C GLN A 148 -16.40 52.77 18.83
N GLU A 149 -15.34 53.58 18.72
CA GLU A 149 -14.19 53.22 17.90
C GLU A 149 -13.42 52.01 18.43
N ALA A 150 -13.21 51.92 19.75
CA ALA A 150 -12.56 50.77 20.37
C ALA A 150 -13.37 49.49 20.14
N ALA A 151 -14.69 49.53 20.31
CA ALA A 151 -15.60 48.42 20.02
C ALA A 151 -15.57 48.02 18.54
N ARG A 152 -15.56 48.98 17.60
CA ARG A 152 -15.46 48.69 16.17
C ARG A 152 -14.11 48.05 15.80
N ARG A 153 -13.00 48.58 16.33
CA ARG A 153 -11.65 48.00 16.14
C ARG A 153 -11.56 46.58 16.71
N ALA A 154 -12.16 46.31 17.87
CA ALA A 154 -12.24 44.96 18.43
C ALA A 154 -13.02 44.00 17.52
N GLN A 155 -14.18 44.42 16.98
CA GLN A 155 -14.94 43.62 16.01
C GLN A 155 -14.17 43.41 14.69
N GLU A 156 -13.45 44.41 14.21
CA GLU A 156 -12.56 44.31 13.03
C GLU A 156 -11.42 43.30 13.28
N GLU A 157 -10.83 43.27 14.48
CA GLU A 157 -9.83 42.27 14.88
C GLU A 157 -10.40 40.85 15.04
N GLU A 158 -11.59 40.69 15.65
CA GLU A 158 -12.25 39.38 15.78
C GLU A 158 -12.62 38.80 14.41
N LEU A 159 -13.20 39.61 13.52
CA LEU A 159 -13.48 39.23 12.14
C LEU A 159 -12.20 38.89 11.37
N ARG A 160 -11.09 39.56 11.67
CA ARG A 160 -9.79 39.23 11.09
C ARG A 160 -9.28 37.88 11.57
N ARG A 161 -9.29 37.61 12.89
CA ARG A 161 -8.87 36.31 13.46
C ARG A 161 -9.72 35.17 12.91
N LEU A 162 -11.04 35.35 12.81
CA LEU A 162 -11.95 34.37 12.24
C LEU A 162 -11.67 34.07 10.75
N ARG A 163 -11.26 35.09 9.97
CA ARG A 163 -10.82 34.91 8.57
C ARG A 163 -9.50 34.15 8.50
N GLU A 164 -8.51 34.50 9.32
CA GLU A 164 -7.21 33.83 9.38
C GLU A 164 -7.35 32.36 9.84
N GLU A 165 -8.26 32.07 10.77
CA GLU A 165 -8.60 30.70 11.20
C GLU A 165 -9.30 29.90 10.08
N LEU A 166 -10.31 30.49 9.42
CA LEU A 166 -11.04 29.84 8.33
C LEU A 166 -10.14 29.60 7.10
N GLU A 167 -9.17 30.49 6.85
CA GLU A 167 -8.14 30.27 5.83
C GLU A 167 -7.20 29.13 6.22
N GLN A 168 -6.70 29.09 7.48
CA GLN A 168 -5.93 27.94 7.97
C GLN A 168 -6.72 26.62 7.89
N GLN A 169 -8.02 26.63 8.18
CA GLN A 169 -8.87 25.45 8.04
C GLN A 169 -8.96 24.98 6.59
N ARG A 170 -9.13 25.91 5.64
CA ARG A 170 -9.09 25.61 4.19
C ARG A 170 -7.73 25.10 3.73
N GLN A 171 -6.63 25.70 4.20
CA GLN A 171 -5.27 25.24 3.89
C GLN A 171 -5.01 23.83 4.42
N ARG A 172 -5.49 23.50 5.65
CA ARG A 172 -5.43 22.14 6.20
C ARG A 172 -6.25 21.15 5.37
N GLN A 173 -7.49 21.49 5.03
CA GLN A 173 -8.35 20.66 4.18
C GLN A 173 -7.76 20.44 2.78
N ALA A 174 -7.15 21.46 2.18
CA ALA A 174 -6.47 21.35 0.89
C ALA A 174 -5.22 20.47 0.97
N ALA A 175 -4.42 20.58 2.04
CA ALA A 175 -3.25 19.74 2.26
C ALA A 175 -3.61 18.28 2.60
N GLU A 176 -4.74 18.05 3.27
CA GLU A 176 -5.30 16.73 3.53
C GLU A 176 -5.86 16.09 2.25
N ALA A 177 -6.60 16.86 1.44
CA ALA A 177 -7.08 16.43 0.14
C ALA A 177 -5.94 16.09 -0.82
N ALA A 178 -4.88 16.92 -0.89
CA ALA A 178 -3.71 16.67 -1.71
C ALA A 178 -2.97 15.39 -1.29
N LYS A 179 -2.83 15.12 0.01
CA LYS A 179 -2.26 13.85 0.52
C LYS A 179 -3.15 12.65 0.20
N ALA A 180 -4.47 12.80 0.30
CA ALA A 180 -5.40 11.74 -0.07
C ALA A 180 -5.42 11.47 -1.59
N GLU A 181 -5.15 12.49 -2.41
CA GLU A 181 -4.96 12.35 -3.86
C GLU A 181 -3.61 11.68 -4.19
N GLU A 182 -2.52 12.05 -3.52
CA GLU A 182 -1.21 11.41 -3.61
C GLU A 182 -1.27 9.92 -3.20
N GLU A 183 -1.93 9.61 -2.08
CA GLU A 183 -2.14 8.23 -1.61
C GLU A 183 -3.01 7.42 -2.60
N ARG A 184 -4.07 8.02 -3.16
CA ARG A 184 -4.89 7.38 -4.21
C ARG A 184 -4.09 7.15 -5.49
N ALA A 185 -3.27 8.11 -5.92
CA ALA A 185 -2.41 7.97 -7.10
C ALA A 185 -1.37 6.86 -6.90
N ARG A 186 -0.77 6.78 -5.71
CA ARG A 186 0.14 5.69 -5.34
C ARG A 186 -0.56 4.33 -5.31
N LEU A 187 -1.73 4.22 -4.68
CA LEU A 187 -2.51 2.98 -4.65
C LEU A 187 -2.99 2.56 -6.05
N ALA A 188 -3.29 3.52 -6.93
CA ALA A 188 -3.60 3.25 -8.34
C ALA A 188 -2.38 2.73 -9.12
N ALA A 189 -1.20 3.30 -8.89
CA ALA A 189 0.06 2.82 -9.47
C ALA A 189 0.41 1.40 -8.98
N GLU A 190 0.34 1.15 -7.67
CA GLU A 190 0.55 -0.20 -7.08
C GLU A 190 -0.49 -1.22 -7.63
N ALA A 191 -1.72 -0.79 -7.91
CA ALA A 191 -2.74 -1.63 -8.53
C ALA A 191 -2.49 -1.87 -10.04
N GLU A 192 -1.95 -0.90 -10.78
CA GLU A 192 -1.55 -1.08 -12.18
C GLU A 192 -0.31 -1.95 -12.30
N GLU A 193 0.71 -1.80 -11.44
CA GLU A 193 1.84 -2.73 -11.37
C GLU A 193 1.37 -4.16 -11.11
N GLN A 194 0.42 -4.36 -10.18
CA GLN A 194 -0.21 -5.67 -9.98
C GLN A 194 -1.00 -6.15 -11.20
N ARG A 195 -1.66 -5.27 -11.95
CA ARG A 195 -2.38 -5.65 -13.17
C ARG A 195 -1.40 -6.09 -14.25
N VAL A 196 -0.35 -5.32 -14.51
CA VAL A 196 0.74 -5.65 -15.46
C VAL A 196 1.46 -6.93 -15.05
N LEU A 197 1.71 -7.16 -13.75
CA LEU A 197 2.32 -8.40 -13.27
C LEU A 197 1.41 -9.61 -13.50
N ARG A 198 0.09 -9.48 -13.27
CA ARG A 198 -0.89 -10.56 -13.55
C ARG A 198 -1.06 -10.78 -15.06
N GLU A 199 -1.13 -9.73 -15.86
CA GLU A 199 -1.15 -9.81 -17.33
C GLU A 199 0.11 -10.50 -17.84
N ARG A 200 1.28 -10.19 -17.30
CA ARG A 200 2.55 -10.85 -17.62
C ARG A 200 2.56 -12.32 -17.19
N GLN A 201 2.13 -12.66 -15.97
CA GLN A 201 1.99 -14.05 -15.53
C GLN A 201 1.00 -14.83 -16.40
N GLN A 202 -0.09 -14.19 -16.83
CA GLN A 202 -1.07 -14.79 -17.74
C GLN A 202 -0.53 -14.91 -19.17
N GLN A 203 0.31 -13.98 -19.65
CA GLN A 203 1.04 -14.11 -20.91
C GLN A 203 2.09 -15.21 -20.86
N GLU A 204 2.86 -15.33 -19.77
CA GLU A 204 3.83 -16.41 -19.55
C GLU A 204 3.14 -17.77 -19.44
N LEU A 205 1.98 -17.86 -18.76
CA LEU A 205 1.16 -19.07 -18.69
C LEU A 205 0.51 -19.41 -20.03
N ASN A 206 -0.02 -18.42 -20.77
CA ASN A 206 -0.56 -18.60 -22.12
C ASN A 206 0.54 -18.97 -23.12
N ALA A 207 1.76 -18.44 -22.98
CA ALA A 207 2.92 -18.81 -23.79
C ALA A 207 3.40 -20.23 -23.44
N LEU A 208 3.32 -20.64 -22.17
CA LEU A 208 3.60 -22.02 -21.75
C LEU A 208 2.51 -22.99 -22.21
N MET A 209 1.24 -22.56 -22.28
CA MET A 209 0.16 -23.33 -22.90
C MET A 209 0.33 -23.41 -24.41
N ARG A 210 0.66 -22.32 -25.11
CA ARG A 210 1.02 -22.36 -26.54
C ARG A 210 2.26 -23.20 -26.80
N ALA A 211 3.30 -23.13 -25.97
CA ALA A 211 4.46 -24.00 -26.08
C ALA A 211 4.11 -25.47 -25.80
N LYS A 212 3.10 -25.75 -24.96
CA LYS A 212 2.54 -27.10 -24.81
C LYS A 212 1.69 -27.51 -26.01
N GLU A 213 0.92 -26.60 -26.61
CA GLU A 213 0.15 -26.82 -27.83
C GLU A 213 1.07 -26.92 -29.06
N GLU A 214 2.25 -26.32 -29.05
CA GLU A 214 3.33 -26.48 -30.03
C GLU A 214 4.11 -27.77 -29.78
N VAL A 215 4.38 -28.16 -28.54
CA VAL A 215 4.94 -29.50 -28.21
C VAL A 215 3.91 -30.61 -28.46
N GLN A 216 2.61 -30.35 -28.29
CA GLN A 216 1.53 -31.28 -28.63
C GLN A 216 1.29 -31.30 -30.13
N SER A 217 1.23 -30.18 -30.83
CA SER A 217 1.07 -30.15 -32.29
C SER A 217 2.33 -30.53 -33.05
N THR A 218 3.54 -30.40 -32.48
CA THR A 218 4.75 -31.06 -33.02
C THR A 218 4.81 -32.52 -32.61
N ARG A 219 4.28 -32.93 -31.44
CA ARG A 219 4.09 -34.35 -31.12
C ARG A 219 2.98 -34.99 -31.95
N GLU A 220 1.97 -34.25 -32.38
CA GLU A 220 0.86 -34.70 -33.23
C GLU A 220 1.23 -34.56 -34.70
N ALA A 221 2.05 -33.59 -35.11
CA ALA A 221 2.66 -33.55 -36.43
C ALA A 221 3.82 -34.54 -36.56
N LEU A 222 4.50 -34.92 -35.47
CA LEU A 222 5.47 -36.02 -35.45
C LEU A 222 4.77 -37.37 -35.25
N ALA A 223 3.63 -37.43 -34.55
CA ALA A 223 2.77 -38.61 -34.50
C ALA A 223 1.92 -38.75 -35.77
N ALA A 224 1.71 -37.69 -36.55
CA ALA A 224 1.09 -37.72 -37.88
C ALA A 224 2.13 -37.81 -38.99
N GLN A 225 3.38 -37.38 -38.78
CA GLN A 225 4.52 -37.77 -39.60
C GLN A 225 4.90 -39.22 -39.30
N GLN A 226 4.71 -39.72 -38.07
CA GLN A 226 4.70 -41.14 -37.77
C GLN A 226 3.45 -41.77 -38.37
N SER A 227 2.24 -41.21 -38.27
CA SER A 227 1.03 -41.76 -38.92
C SER A 227 1.02 -41.58 -40.44
N LEU A 228 1.99 -40.88 -41.02
CA LEU A 228 2.20 -40.69 -42.47
C LEU A 228 3.50 -41.34 -42.93
N VAL A 229 4.41 -41.70 -42.03
CA VAL A 229 5.41 -42.75 -42.23
C VAL A 229 4.78 -44.12 -41.95
N GLU A 230 3.68 -44.20 -41.21
CA GLU A 230 2.85 -45.38 -40.98
C GLU A 230 1.74 -45.44 -41.99
N ALA A 231 1.09 -44.33 -42.40
CA ALA A 231 0.25 -44.36 -43.60
C ALA A 231 1.09 -44.48 -44.87
N LYS A 232 2.35 -44.03 -44.93
CA LYS A 232 3.26 -44.44 -46.01
C LYS A 232 3.90 -45.80 -45.80
N ARG A 233 4.02 -46.32 -44.57
CA ARG A 233 4.35 -47.74 -44.37
C ARG A 233 3.17 -48.63 -44.65
N LEU A 234 1.92 -48.17 -44.57
CA LEU A 234 0.62 -48.80 -44.92
C LEU A 234 0.19 -48.49 -46.35
N GLU A 235 0.76 -47.48 -47.01
CA GLU A 235 0.75 -47.33 -48.46
C GLU A 235 1.86 -48.21 -49.04
N VAL A 236 2.98 -48.38 -48.32
CA VAL A 236 4.04 -49.38 -48.55
C VAL A 236 3.81 -50.65 -47.70
N GLU A 237 2.60 -50.89 -47.18
CA GLU A 237 2.07 -52.12 -46.52
C GLU A 237 0.64 -52.40 -46.98
N ASN A 238 0.15 -51.64 -47.97
CA ASN A 238 -0.86 -52.06 -48.93
C ASN A 238 -0.20 -52.22 -50.32
N SER A 239 0.79 -51.39 -50.68
CA SER A 239 1.75 -51.71 -51.76
C SER A 239 2.84 -52.67 -51.30
N ARG A 240 3.09 -52.79 -49.98
CA ARG A 240 3.41 -54.12 -49.45
C ARG A 240 2.15 -55.00 -49.45
N ALA A 241 1.18 -55.09 -48.54
CA ALA A 241 0.16 -56.19 -48.54
C ALA A 241 -0.54 -56.63 -49.86
N ALA A 242 -0.48 -55.94 -50.99
CA ALA A 242 -0.42 -56.61 -52.30
C ALA A 242 0.85 -57.50 -52.44
N SER A 243 2.03 -56.91 -52.70
CA SER A 243 3.35 -57.55 -52.58
C SER A 243 3.76 -58.11 -51.19
N GLU A 244 2.93 -58.05 -50.13
CA GLU A 244 3.04 -58.71 -48.80
C GLU A 244 1.82 -59.58 -48.46
N GLU A 245 0.82 -59.72 -49.32
CA GLU A 245 0.10 -60.99 -49.45
C GLU A 245 0.89 -61.90 -50.40
N GLU A 246 1.61 -61.36 -51.39
CA GLU A 246 2.66 -62.12 -52.09
C GLU A 246 3.88 -62.38 -51.20
N ARG A 247 4.39 -61.38 -50.47
CA ARG A 247 5.49 -61.59 -49.51
C ARG A 247 5.06 -62.12 -48.16
N ALA A 248 3.78 -62.25 -47.80
CA ALA A 248 3.33 -63.05 -46.64
C ALA A 248 2.56 -64.32 -47.02
N ALA A 249 2.36 -64.59 -48.31
CA ALA A 249 2.58 -65.95 -48.82
C ALA A 249 4.07 -66.28 -48.63
N LYS A 250 4.99 -65.50 -49.19
CA LYS A 250 6.46 -65.71 -49.04
C LYS A 250 7.03 -65.37 -47.65
N LEU A 251 6.22 -64.98 -46.66
CA LEU A 251 6.58 -64.73 -45.24
C LEU A 251 5.62 -65.46 -44.30
N ALA A 252 4.54 -66.08 -44.75
CA ALA A 252 4.10 -67.32 -44.13
C ALA A 252 5.14 -68.40 -44.45
N GLU A 253 5.62 -68.46 -45.69
CA GLU A 253 6.73 -69.31 -46.14
C GLU A 253 8.06 -68.92 -45.49
N VAL A 254 8.46 -67.63 -45.50
CA VAL A 254 9.68 -67.17 -44.80
C VAL A 254 9.48 -66.96 -43.28
N GLN A 255 8.26 -67.05 -42.71
CA GLN A 255 8.10 -67.25 -41.24
C GLN A 255 7.89 -68.70 -40.85
N THR A 256 7.52 -69.61 -41.76
CA THR A 256 7.83 -71.04 -41.56
C THR A 256 9.34 -71.22 -41.67
N GLN A 257 10.02 -70.64 -42.66
CA GLN A 257 11.49 -70.71 -42.76
C GLN A 257 12.20 -69.80 -41.75
N GLN A 258 11.57 -68.81 -41.09
CA GLN A 258 12.17 -68.06 -39.96
C GLN A 258 11.76 -68.61 -38.61
N ALA A 259 10.62 -69.27 -38.44
CA ALA A 259 10.36 -70.09 -37.26
C ALA A 259 11.18 -71.38 -37.33
N GLU A 260 11.40 -71.94 -38.52
CA GLU A 260 12.35 -73.03 -38.78
C GLU A 260 13.78 -72.50 -38.73
N LEU A 261 14.15 -71.31 -39.25
CA LEU A 261 15.50 -70.77 -39.01
C LEU A 261 15.70 -70.28 -37.58
N GLN A 262 14.67 -69.92 -36.81
CA GLN A 262 14.82 -69.64 -35.37
C GLN A 262 14.78 -70.91 -34.53
N ARG A 263 14.06 -71.95 -34.96
CA ARG A 263 14.10 -73.28 -34.36
C ARG A 263 15.38 -74.01 -34.71
N LEU A 264 15.91 -73.83 -35.93
CA LEU A 264 17.23 -74.25 -36.39
C LEU A 264 18.32 -73.32 -35.86
N GLN A 265 18.08 -72.05 -35.53
CA GLN A 265 19.07 -71.23 -34.80
C GLN A 265 19.04 -71.55 -33.32
N GLN A 266 17.90 -71.92 -32.74
CA GLN A 266 17.85 -72.46 -31.37
C GLN A 266 18.35 -73.91 -31.32
N GLU A 267 18.18 -74.70 -32.38
CA GLU A 267 18.78 -76.03 -32.54
C GLU A 267 20.23 -75.95 -33.03
N VAL A 268 20.72 -74.88 -33.65
CA VAL A 268 22.14 -74.63 -33.98
C VAL A 268 22.85 -73.83 -32.90
N GLU A 269 22.16 -73.07 -32.05
CA GLU A 269 22.72 -72.57 -30.79
C GLU A 269 22.72 -73.67 -29.74
N ARG A 270 21.68 -74.52 -29.69
CA ARG A 270 21.70 -75.73 -28.87
C ARG A 270 22.68 -76.77 -29.41
N GLN A 271 22.75 -77.01 -30.72
CA GLN A 271 23.83 -77.82 -31.30
C GLN A 271 25.17 -77.12 -31.17
N ARG A 272 25.31 -75.79 -31.18
CA ARG A 272 26.59 -75.15 -30.82
C ARG A 272 26.92 -75.26 -29.35
N ILE A 273 25.95 -75.30 -28.45
CA ILE A 273 26.21 -75.53 -27.01
C ILE A 273 26.47 -77.03 -26.76
N GLU A 274 25.83 -77.92 -27.50
CA GLU A 274 26.06 -79.37 -27.45
C GLU A 274 27.33 -79.77 -28.23
N GLU A 275 27.72 -79.05 -29.28
CA GLU A 275 28.98 -79.14 -30.05
C GLU A 275 30.12 -78.44 -29.34
N GLU A 276 29.92 -77.29 -28.68
CA GLU A 276 30.95 -76.69 -27.82
C GLU A 276 31.12 -77.51 -26.55
N ARG A 277 30.08 -78.19 -26.05
CA ARG A 277 30.24 -79.22 -24.99
C ARG A 277 30.89 -80.49 -25.52
N LEU A 278 30.53 -80.97 -26.71
CA LEU A 278 31.20 -82.11 -27.35
C LEU A 278 32.63 -81.76 -27.75
N ARG A 279 32.94 -80.50 -28.05
CA ARG A 279 34.27 -79.99 -28.40
C ARG A 279 35.08 -79.65 -27.17
N GLN A 280 34.48 -79.17 -26.08
CA GLN A 280 35.14 -79.08 -24.78
C GLN A 280 35.44 -80.49 -24.26
N ALA A 281 34.48 -81.42 -24.35
CA ALA A 281 34.69 -82.83 -24.02
C ALA A 281 35.67 -83.53 -24.97
N GLN A 282 35.67 -83.23 -26.28
CA GLN A 282 36.67 -83.73 -27.22
C GLN A 282 38.03 -83.10 -26.97
N ASP A 283 38.12 -81.79 -26.71
CA ASP A 283 39.38 -81.13 -26.34
C ASP A 283 39.89 -81.65 -24.99
N GLU A 284 39.01 -82.08 -24.08
CA GLU A 284 39.37 -82.76 -22.83
C GLU A 284 39.82 -84.20 -23.08
N THR A 285 39.13 -84.99 -23.92
CA THR A 285 39.62 -86.32 -24.31
C THR A 285 40.87 -86.25 -25.18
N PHE A 286 41.07 -85.20 -25.98
CA PHE A 286 42.29 -84.94 -26.72
C PHE A 286 43.41 -84.49 -25.78
N LYS A 287 43.16 -83.66 -24.75
CA LYS A 287 44.15 -83.35 -23.70
C LYS A 287 44.53 -84.59 -22.89
N LEU A 288 43.55 -85.45 -22.55
CA LEU A 288 43.78 -86.72 -21.86
C LEU A 288 44.52 -87.71 -22.77
N MET A 289 44.15 -87.85 -24.04
CA MET A 289 44.89 -88.66 -25.01
C MET A 289 46.27 -88.09 -25.30
N ASP A 290 46.48 -86.77 -25.31
CA ASP A 290 47.78 -86.13 -25.42
C ASP A 290 48.65 -86.34 -24.17
N GLN A 291 48.04 -86.46 -22.99
CA GLN A 291 48.71 -86.83 -21.76
C GLN A 291 49.07 -88.31 -21.79
N GLU A 292 48.12 -89.21 -22.09
CA GLU A 292 48.39 -90.64 -22.29
C GLU A 292 49.41 -90.89 -23.40
N LEU A 293 49.41 -90.14 -24.51
CA LEU A 293 50.38 -90.29 -25.59
C LEU A 293 51.75 -89.75 -25.20
N LYS A 294 51.85 -88.70 -24.37
CA LYS A 294 53.13 -88.25 -23.78
C LYS A 294 53.64 -89.26 -22.76
N GLU A 295 52.80 -89.73 -21.85
CA GLU A 295 53.15 -90.79 -20.89
C GLU A 295 53.56 -92.08 -21.58
N ARG A 296 52.84 -92.52 -22.63
CA ARG A 296 53.21 -93.68 -23.46
C ARG A 296 54.46 -93.42 -24.29
N ALA A 297 54.68 -92.20 -24.79
CA ALA A 297 55.92 -91.85 -25.50
C ALA A 297 57.13 -91.87 -24.56
N ASP A 298 57.01 -91.30 -23.36
CA ASP A 298 58.03 -91.38 -22.32
C ASP A 298 58.26 -92.83 -21.87
N HIS A 299 57.20 -93.64 -21.74
CA HIS A 299 57.32 -95.07 -21.46
C HIS A 299 58.00 -95.84 -22.61
N LEU A 300 57.72 -95.49 -23.87
CA LEU A 300 58.34 -96.08 -25.04
C LEU A 300 59.79 -95.64 -25.22
N VAL A 301 60.14 -94.40 -24.89
CA VAL A 301 61.53 -93.91 -24.85
C VAL A 301 62.31 -94.61 -23.74
N GLN A 302 61.73 -94.80 -22.56
CA GLN A 302 62.33 -95.61 -21.49
C GLN A 302 62.48 -97.08 -21.90
N ALA A 303 61.47 -97.67 -22.55
CA ALA A 303 61.51 -99.04 -23.05
C ALA A 303 62.51 -99.22 -24.21
N GLU A 304 62.63 -98.24 -25.12
CA GLU A 304 63.64 -98.25 -26.18
C GLU A 304 65.05 -98.07 -25.60
N GLN A 305 65.24 -97.21 -24.59
CA GLN A 305 66.52 -97.10 -23.88
C GLN A 305 66.88 -98.44 -23.20
N GLY A 306 65.91 -99.15 -22.63
CA GLY A 306 66.09 -100.52 -22.12
C GLY A 306 66.45 -101.52 -23.23
N LEU A 307 65.61 -101.63 -24.26
CA LEU A 307 65.82 -102.54 -25.40
C LEU A 307 67.09 -102.20 -26.21
N SER A 308 67.57 -100.95 -26.19
CA SER A 308 68.84 -100.54 -26.78
C SER A 308 70.01 -101.03 -25.94
N GLN A 309 69.93 -100.94 -24.61
CA GLN A 309 70.91 -101.55 -23.70
C GLN A 309 70.93 -103.08 -23.86
N GLU A 310 69.77 -103.73 -23.93
CA GLU A 310 69.66 -105.17 -24.20
C GLU A 310 70.20 -105.54 -25.60
N ARG A 311 69.84 -104.80 -26.66
CA ARG A 311 70.39 -105.01 -28.01
C ARG A 311 71.91 -104.82 -28.04
N GLN A 312 72.48 -103.92 -27.26
CA GLN A 312 73.93 -103.80 -27.10
C GLN A 312 74.53 -105.00 -26.36
N GLN A 313 73.85 -105.57 -25.37
CA GLN A 313 74.26 -106.82 -24.72
C GLN A 313 74.15 -108.03 -25.68
N ILE A 314 73.06 -108.15 -26.44
CA ILE A 314 72.84 -109.19 -27.44
C ILE A 314 73.81 -109.04 -28.63
N MET A 315 74.18 -107.83 -29.03
CA MET A 315 75.25 -107.61 -30.03
C MET A 315 76.62 -108.02 -29.48
N LYS A 316 76.91 -107.81 -28.19
CA LYS A 316 78.14 -108.31 -27.56
C LYS A 316 78.14 -109.85 -27.52
N SER A 317 77.03 -110.50 -27.17
CA SER A 317 76.93 -111.97 -27.15
C SER A 317 76.85 -112.60 -28.55
N ARG A 318 76.21 -111.97 -29.53
CA ARG A 318 76.26 -112.41 -30.94
C ARG A 318 77.63 -112.21 -31.58
N ARG A 319 78.42 -111.22 -31.14
CA ARG A 319 79.82 -111.09 -31.60
C ARG A 319 80.72 -112.21 -31.06
N SER A 320 80.50 -112.69 -29.84
CA SER A 320 81.21 -113.90 -29.37
C SER A 320 80.65 -115.19 -29.98
N LEU A 321 79.33 -115.33 -30.15
CA LEU A 321 78.72 -116.55 -30.70
C LEU A 321 78.91 -116.68 -32.23
N GLY A 322 78.84 -115.59 -32.98
CA GLY A 322 79.16 -115.57 -34.42
C GLY A 322 80.62 -115.91 -34.72
N MET A 323 81.53 -115.55 -33.81
CA MET A 323 82.94 -115.96 -33.86
C MET A 323 83.11 -117.48 -33.68
N VAL A 324 82.20 -118.14 -32.95
CA VAL A 324 82.11 -119.60 -32.87
C VAL A 324 81.42 -120.20 -34.10
N GLN A 325 80.35 -119.60 -34.62
CA GLN A 325 79.65 -120.15 -35.80
C GLN A 325 80.43 -120.04 -37.10
N ALA A 326 81.19 -118.97 -37.33
CA ALA A 326 82.07 -118.86 -38.49
C ALA A 326 83.13 -119.99 -38.53
N HIS A 327 83.64 -120.36 -37.35
CA HIS A 327 84.55 -121.49 -37.18
C HIS A 327 83.89 -122.85 -37.52
N VAL A 328 82.57 -122.99 -37.34
CA VAL A 328 81.81 -124.22 -37.64
C VAL A 328 81.34 -124.30 -39.09
N VAL A 329 80.84 -123.21 -39.68
CA VAL A 329 80.41 -123.20 -41.10
C VAL A 329 81.61 -123.48 -42.02
N SER A 330 82.80 -123.02 -41.66
CA SER A 330 84.05 -123.36 -42.34
C SER A 330 84.41 -124.85 -42.34
N MET A 331 83.73 -125.70 -41.54
CA MET A 331 83.88 -127.16 -41.55
C MET A 331 82.73 -127.88 -42.29
N LEU A 332 81.66 -127.17 -42.67
CA LEU A 332 80.49 -127.75 -43.35
C LEU A 332 80.47 -127.46 -44.85
N ASP A 333 81.03 -126.32 -45.29
CA ASP A 333 81.24 -126.01 -46.72
C ASP A 333 82.32 -126.91 -47.39
N GLU A 334 83.04 -127.68 -46.57
CA GLU A 334 83.90 -128.78 -47.02
C GLU A 334 83.11 -130.05 -47.37
N ALA A 335 81.88 -130.22 -46.88
CA ALA A 335 81.15 -131.50 -46.91
C ALA A 335 80.14 -131.65 -48.06
N ASP A 336 79.31 -130.63 -48.34
CA ASP A 336 78.07 -130.80 -49.13
C ASP A 336 78.26 -130.71 -50.67
N LYS A 337 79.35 -131.30 -51.17
CA LYS A 337 79.97 -130.91 -52.44
C LYS A 337 79.56 -131.73 -53.68
N HIS A 338 78.47 -132.51 -53.62
CA HIS A 338 78.33 -133.69 -54.49
C HIS A 338 77.05 -133.88 -55.33
N LEU A 339 76.05 -132.98 -55.28
CA LEU A 339 74.86 -133.03 -56.14
C LEU A 339 74.51 -131.65 -56.71
N GLY A 340 74.64 -131.49 -58.03
CA GLY A 340 74.43 -130.21 -58.73
C GLY A 340 73.19 -130.18 -59.64
N LEU A 341 72.35 -129.17 -59.44
CA LEU A 341 71.29 -128.69 -60.34
C LEU A 341 71.23 -127.16 -60.22
N ALA A 342 70.84 -126.43 -61.28
CA ALA A 342 71.08 -124.99 -61.39
C ALA A 342 69.86 -124.16 -61.83
N ASN A 343 69.77 -122.94 -61.28
CA ASN A 343 69.01 -121.74 -61.72
C ASN A 343 67.48 -121.88 -61.94
N GLY A 344 66.67 -120.98 -61.34
CA GLY A 344 65.21 -120.98 -61.55
C GLY A 344 64.42 -119.84 -60.89
N GLN A 345 64.56 -118.63 -61.41
CA GLN A 345 63.85 -117.38 -61.07
C GLN A 345 62.30 -117.44 -61.19
N ALA A 346 61.57 -116.96 -60.17
CA ALA A 346 60.16 -116.51 -60.18
C ALA A 346 59.93 -115.61 -58.93
N HIS A 347 59.19 -114.49 -58.89
CA HIS A 347 58.14 -113.87 -59.72
C HIS A 347 56.73 -114.48 -59.59
N ILE A 348 55.88 -113.86 -58.75
CA ILE A 348 54.42 -114.07 -58.70
C ILE A 348 53.72 -112.71 -58.53
N SER A 349 52.79 -112.42 -59.42
CA SER A 349 51.75 -111.37 -59.30
C SER A 349 50.40 -112.02 -59.54
N LEU A 350 49.35 -111.63 -58.82
CA LEU A 350 47.94 -112.01 -59.03
C LEU A 350 47.05 -111.17 -58.08
N ASP A 351 45.74 -110.95 -58.27
CA ASP A 351 44.90 -110.61 -59.45
C ASP A 351 43.47 -110.26 -58.95
N ALA A 352 42.53 -109.97 -59.86
CA ALA A 352 41.09 -109.67 -59.67
C ALA A 352 40.77 -108.27 -59.09
N SER A 353 39.95 -107.38 -59.67
CA SER A 353 38.75 -107.46 -60.55
C SER A 353 37.44 -107.78 -59.82
N ASP A 354 36.45 -106.88 -59.92
CA ASP A 354 35.31 -107.06 -60.86
C ASP A 354 34.53 -105.73 -61.11
N GLU A 355 33.62 -105.77 -62.09
CA GLU A 355 32.83 -104.68 -62.72
C GLU A 355 31.33 -104.71 -62.23
N PRO A 356 30.27 -104.16 -62.90
CA PRO A 356 30.14 -103.25 -64.06
C PRO A 356 29.16 -102.05 -63.88
N GLU A 357 28.83 -101.39 -65.01
CA GLU A 357 28.06 -100.16 -65.22
C GLU A 357 26.55 -100.37 -65.54
N ALA A 358 25.80 -99.25 -65.57
CA ALA A 358 24.66 -98.90 -66.46
C ALA A 358 24.12 -97.52 -66.00
N GLU A 359 24.16 -96.37 -66.70
CA GLU A 359 24.19 -96.00 -68.14
C GLU A 359 22.81 -95.94 -68.85
N LEU A 360 22.64 -94.90 -69.70
CA LEU A 360 21.60 -94.64 -70.71
C LEU A 360 20.18 -94.17 -70.23
N ASP A 361 19.51 -93.21 -70.88
CA ASP A 361 19.99 -92.07 -71.71
C ASP A 361 18.89 -90.99 -71.93
N ALA A 362 19.26 -89.88 -72.61
CA ALA A 362 18.59 -89.08 -73.67
C ALA A 362 17.07 -89.21 -73.99
N GLU A 363 16.32 -88.23 -74.57
CA GLU A 363 16.53 -86.80 -74.95
C GLU A 363 15.16 -86.15 -75.38
N GLU A 364 15.16 -84.88 -75.82
CA GLU A 364 14.17 -84.19 -76.71
C GLU A 364 12.68 -83.98 -76.25
N GLU A 365 11.86 -83.08 -76.84
CA GLU A 365 12.05 -81.63 -77.14
C GLU A 365 10.70 -80.87 -77.40
N ASP A 366 10.76 -79.52 -77.33
CA ASP A 366 9.95 -78.46 -78.00
C ASP A 366 8.40 -78.32 -77.77
N MET A 367 7.89 -77.21 -78.34
CA MET A 367 6.49 -76.77 -78.56
C MET A 367 5.79 -75.88 -77.52
N ARG A 368 6.43 -74.73 -77.26
CA ARG A 368 5.94 -73.36 -77.60
C ARG A 368 4.44 -73.03 -77.51
N SER A 369 4.15 -71.85 -76.94
CA SER A 369 3.23 -70.88 -77.58
C SER A 369 3.47 -69.43 -77.11
N PRO A 370 3.77 -68.47 -78.02
CA PRO A 370 3.78 -67.04 -77.72
C PRO A 370 2.88 -66.19 -78.66
N GLY A 371 1.92 -65.43 -78.12
CA GLY A 371 1.21 -64.38 -78.88
C GLY A 371 -0.21 -64.05 -78.38
N GLY A 372 -0.58 -62.77 -78.40
CA GLY A 372 -1.84 -62.22 -77.86
C GLY A 372 -1.54 -61.20 -76.75
N ALA A 373 -1.68 -59.88 -76.88
CA ALA A 373 -2.65 -59.03 -77.59
C ALA A 373 -4.04 -58.96 -76.90
N ASP A 374 -4.14 -58.03 -75.95
CA ASP A 374 -5.20 -57.01 -75.73
C ASP A 374 -6.70 -57.39 -75.71
N VAL A 375 -7.47 -56.54 -74.99
CA VAL A 375 -8.95 -56.45 -74.92
C VAL A 375 -9.68 -57.51 -74.05
N TRP A 376 -10.82 -57.11 -73.47
CA TRP A 376 -11.81 -57.87 -72.67
C TRP A 376 -11.34 -58.26 -71.24
N ASN A 377 -11.71 -57.58 -70.15
CA ASN A 377 -12.88 -56.73 -69.86
C ASN A 377 -12.46 -55.44 -69.12
N MET A 378 -13.08 -54.27 -69.29
CA MET A 378 -14.52 -53.94 -69.30
C MET A 378 -15.24 -54.02 -67.93
N ASP A 379 -14.81 -53.18 -66.98
CA ASP A 379 -15.72 -52.17 -66.42
C ASP A 379 -15.50 -50.87 -67.23
N TRP A 380 -16.47 -50.16 -67.80
CA TRP A 380 -17.95 -50.11 -67.66
C TRP A 380 -18.49 -49.43 -66.39
N SER A 381 -17.61 -48.80 -65.62
CA SER A 381 -17.91 -47.50 -64.99
C SER A 381 -16.85 -46.47 -65.40
N SER A 382 -17.08 -45.43 -66.23
CA SER A 382 -18.31 -44.74 -66.68
C SER A 382 -19.25 -44.29 -65.53
N VAL A 383 -19.50 -43.00 -65.33
CA VAL A 383 -19.06 -41.81 -66.08
C VAL A 383 -19.18 -40.53 -65.20
N ALA A 384 -18.53 -39.44 -65.64
CA ALA A 384 -18.53 -38.09 -65.02
C ALA A 384 -17.77 -37.97 -63.67
N GLY A 385 -17.26 -36.79 -63.28
CA GLY A 385 -17.34 -35.46 -63.90
C GLY A 385 -15.99 -34.83 -64.28
N LYS A 386 -16.03 -33.76 -65.07
CA LYS A 386 -14.85 -33.08 -65.61
C LYS A 386 -14.16 -32.16 -64.60
N GLN A 387 -12.88 -31.92 -64.88
CA GLN A 387 -12.13 -30.70 -64.58
C GLN A 387 -13.00 -29.43 -64.58
N GLN A 388 -12.72 -28.49 -63.67
CA GLN A 388 -12.37 -27.13 -64.12
C GLN A 388 -11.40 -26.45 -63.13
N GLU A 389 -10.39 -25.79 -63.70
CA GLU A 389 -9.29 -25.11 -63.02
C GLU A 389 -9.39 -23.61 -63.33
N VAL A 390 -9.65 -22.76 -62.32
CA VAL A 390 -9.59 -21.28 -62.44
C VAL A 390 -9.25 -20.62 -61.10
N PRO A 391 -8.10 -19.94 -61.03
CA PRO A 391 -7.88 -18.75 -60.21
C PRO A 391 -7.47 -17.55 -61.10
N PRO A 392 -7.22 -16.35 -60.54
CA PRO A 392 -8.10 -15.54 -59.70
C PRO A 392 -8.46 -14.21 -60.40
N ALA A 393 -9.48 -13.48 -59.93
CA ALA A 393 -9.84 -12.15 -60.49
C ALA A 393 -10.25 -11.13 -59.42
N GLU A 394 -9.92 -9.88 -59.72
CA GLU A 394 -9.84 -8.68 -58.89
C GLU A 394 -11.19 -8.15 -58.34
N GLY A 395 -11.13 -7.27 -57.32
CA GLY A 395 -12.32 -6.51 -56.88
C GLY A 395 -12.17 -5.59 -55.66
N PRO A 396 -11.37 -4.51 -55.69
CA PRO A 396 -11.38 -3.47 -54.65
C PRO A 396 -12.52 -2.46 -54.90
N ALA A 397 -13.69 -2.65 -54.27
CA ALA A 397 -14.82 -1.73 -54.40
C ALA A 397 -14.78 -0.62 -53.33
N SER A 398 -14.53 0.64 -53.74
CA SER A 398 -14.64 1.80 -52.85
C SER A 398 -16.07 2.36 -52.80
N VAL A 399 -16.60 2.50 -51.59
CA VAL A 399 -17.82 3.27 -51.25
C VAL A 399 -17.43 4.04 -49.98
N ALA A 400 -17.08 5.33 -50.04
CA ALA A 400 -17.89 6.52 -50.32
C ALA A 400 -18.60 7.03 -49.05
#